data_AF-A0A366W916-F1
#
_entry.id   AF-A0A366W916-F1
#
_cell.length_a   1.000
_cell.length_b   1.000
_cell.length_c   1.000
_cell.angle_alpha   90.00
_cell.angle_beta   90.00
_cell.angle_gamma   90.00
#
_symmetry.space_group_name_H-M   'P 1'
#
loop_
_entity.id
_entity.type
_entity.pdbx_description
1 polymer ?
#
loop_
_entity_poly.entity_id
_entity_poly.type
_entity_poly.pdbx_seq_one_letter_code
_entity_poly.pdbx_strand_id
1 'polypeptide(L)'
;MTGCHRCGRGMNEFSIFDVCYADFSDLGKLFMIAQMKLGLDEMDTINDLVKDAQHVGPDYFDSAQEQDNESSYFVAGPVQEHLILAAEQKLGVAFPEEYRKFIASHGAMLGNGYELFGLTPDADDKTGFFRDIVRETMQSPANASASSSPRYIAISADGMGTDFLIDTQASLELRIVANGPGVDCVAIANTLDEFWQNMMLDTYASRLNALAFNG
;
A
#
# COMPACT_ATOMS: atom_id res chain seq x y z
N MET A 1 -11.34 26.85 -44.39
CA MET A 1 -11.57 25.47 -43.94
C MET A 1 -10.49 25.12 -42.93
N THR A 2 -10.81 25.18 -41.64
CA THR A 2 -10.09 24.49 -40.55
C THR A 2 -11.02 24.53 -39.34
N GLY A 3 -11.81 23.47 -39.18
CA GLY A 3 -12.74 23.27 -38.07
C GLY A 3 -12.00 22.68 -36.87
N CYS A 4 -12.18 23.31 -35.70
CA CYS A 4 -11.76 22.81 -34.41
C CYS A 4 -12.72 21.69 -33.97
N HIS A 5 -12.22 20.44 -33.92
CA HIS A 5 -12.99 19.30 -33.42
C HIS A 5 -12.91 19.23 -31.89
N ARG A 6 -14.08 19.37 -31.27
CA ARG A 6 -14.37 19.04 -29.86
C ARG A 6 -13.92 17.61 -29.55
N CYS A 7 -13.12 17.43 -28.49
CA CYS A 7 -12.99 16.15 -27.80
C CYS A 7 -13.96 16.17 -26.61
N GLY A 8 -15.14 15.57 -26.80
CA GLY A 8 -16.03 15.22 -25.69
C GLY A 8 -15.61 13.83 -25.20
N ARG A 9 -15.00 13.74 -24.01
CA ARG A 9 -14.89 12.46 -23.30
C ARG A 9 -16.13 12.30 -22.45
N GLY A 10 -16.93 11.29 -22.78
CA GLY A 10 -17.98 10.79 -21.91
C GLY A 10 -17.37 10.19 -20.65
N MET A 11 -17.85 10.63 -19.50
CA MET A 11 -17.68 9.93 -18.24
C MET A 11 -18.73 8.81 -18.20
N ASN A 12 -18.29 7.56 -18.27
CA ASN A 12 -19.05 6.40 -17.85
C ASN A 12 -18.08 5.38 -17.27
N GLU A 13 -18.54 4.69 -16.23
CA GLU A 13 -17.91 3.60 -15.47
C GLU A 13 -17.01 4.03 -14.30
N PHE A 14 -17.66 4.25 -13.14
CA PHE A 14 -17.00 4.10 -11.84
C PHE A 14 -16.62 2.62 -11.66
N SER A 15 -15.32 2.38 -11.51
CA SER A 15 -14.73 1.07 -11.24
C SER A 15 -14.73 0.82 -9.72
N ILE A 16 -14.91 -0.45 -9.32
CA ILE A 16 -15.03 -0.96 -7.94
C ILE A 16 -13.80 -0.70 -7.03
N PHE A 17 -12.78 0.02 -7.51
CA PHE A 17 -11.47 0.12 -6.86
C PHE A 17 -11.23 1.39 -6.01
N ASP A 18 -12.22 2.26 -5.82
CA ASP A 18 -12.08 3.48 -4.98
C ASP A 18 -12.35 3.27 -3.48
N VAL A 19 -12.47 2.03 -3.01
CA VAL A 19 -12.85 1.71 -1.62
C VAL A 19 -11.79 0.87 -0.93
N CYS A 20 -10.60 1.43 -0.73
CA CYS A 20 -9.63 0.93 0.24
C CYS A 20 -8.72 2.07 0.69
N TYR A 21 -9.25 3.06 1.43
CA TYR A 21 -8.47 3.92 2.31
C TYR A 21 -9.43 4.59 3.31
N ALA A 22 -9.45 4.07 4.54
CA ALA A 22 -10.13 4.70 5.66
C ALA A 22 -9.46 4.31 6.96
N ASP A 23 -8.80 5.32 7.53
CA ASP A 23 -8.36 5.42 8.90
C ASP A 23 -9.51 5.10 9.89
N PHE A 24 -9.20 4.56 11.07
CA PHE A 24 -10.17 4.02 12.04
C PHE A 24 -11.10 5.07 12.68
N SER A 25 -11.09 6.32 12.22
CA SER A 25 -12.05 7.36 12.59
C SER A 25 -13.42 7.23 11.89
N ASP A 26 -13.59 6.29 10.96
CA ASP A 26 -14.74 6.27 10.04
C ASP A 26 -15.76 5.16 10.36
N LEU A 27 -16.41 5.26 11.53
CA LEU A 27 -17.67 4.54 11.83
C LEU A 27 -18.71 4.72 10.70
N GLY A 28 -18.65 5.83 9.96
CA GLY A 28 -19.48 6.11 8.79
C GLY A 28 -19.23 5.20 7.57
N LYS A 29 -18.04 4.59 7.43
CA LYS A 29 -17.73 3.69 6.30
C LYS A 29 -18.04 2.23 6.59
N LEU A 30 -17.85 1.77 7.83
CA LEU A 30 -18.40 0.49 8.30
C LEU A 30 -19.93 0.48 8.14
N PHE A 31 -20.58 1.61 8.40
CA PHE A 31 -22.01 1.83 8.16
C PHE A 31 -22.38 1.70 6.67
N MET A 32 -21.61 2.29 5.76
CA MET A 32 -21.83 2.16 4.31
C MET A 32 -21.58 0.74 3.78
N ILE A 33 -20.56 0.04 4.29
CA ILE A 33 -20.27 -1.34 3.92
C ILE A 33 -21.39 -2.28 4.42
N ALA A 34 -21.91 -2.05 5.63
CA ALA A 34 -23.06 -2.79 6.16
C ALA A 34 -24.34 -2.55 5.34
N GLN A 35 -24.61 -1.29 4.93
CA GLN A 35 -25.73 -0.95 4.05
C GLN A 35 -25.60 -1.62 2.67
N MET A 36 -24.41 -1.64 2.07
CA MET A 36 -24.20 -2.23 0.74
C MET A 36 -24.17 -3.77 0.76
N LYS A 37 -23.68 -4.42 1.81
CA LYS A 37 -23.56 -5.90 1.88
C LYS A 37 -24.81 -6.61 2.38
N LEU A 38 -25.59 -5.99 3.27
CA LEU A 38 -26.70 -6.68 3.94
C LEU A 38 -28.07 -6.42 3.30
N GLY A 39 -28.17 -5.56 2.28
CA GLY A 39 -29.45 -5.27 1.63
C GLY A 39 -30.53 -4.83 2.63
N LEU A 40 -30.14 -4.07 3.66
CA LEU A 40 -31.02 -3.69 4.74
C LEU A 40 -31.79 -2.44 4.34
N ASP A 41 -32.98 -2.67 3.77
CA ASP A 41 -33.94 -1.62 3.43
C ASP A 41 -34.69 -1.07 4.67
N GLU A 42 -34.38 -1.53 5.89
CA GLU A 42 -35.02 -1.08 7.13
C GLU A 42 -34.07 -0.18 7.96
N MET A 43 -34.24 1.13 7.78
CA MET A 43 -33.59 2.20 8.58
C MET A 43 -33.86 2.08 10.10
N ASP A 44 -34.94 1.40 10.51
CA ASP A 44 -35.32 1.25 11.91
C ASP A 44 -34.39 0.29 12.68
N THR A 45 -33.90 -0.77 12.04
CA THR A 45 -32.96 -1.74 12.66
C THR A 45 -31.61 -1.09 12.97
N ILE A 46 -31.19 -0.15 12.13
CA ILE A 46 -29.94 0.60 12.30
C ILE A 46 -30.06 1.59 13.47
N ASN A 47 -31.18 2.29 13.60
CA ASN A 47 -31.41 3.22 14.70
C ASN A 47 -31.50 2.52 16.05
N ASP A 48 -32.05 1.31 16.09
CA ASP A 48 -32.09 0.49 17.31
C ASP A 48 -30.69 -0.01 17.69
N LEU A 49 -29.88 -0.46 16.72
CA LEU A 49 -28.46 -0.81 16.94
C LEU A 49 -27.62 0.39 17.43
N VAL A 50 -27.88 1.59 16.90
CA VAL A 50 -27.20 2.83 17.32
C VAL A 50 -27.65 3.26 18.72
N LYS A 51 -28.93 3.11 19.07
CA LYS A 51 -29.43 3.40 20.43
C LYS A 51 -28.89 2.44 21.47
N ASP A 52 -28.74 1.16 21.12
CA ASP A 52 -28.11 0.17 21.99
C ASP A 52 -26.62 0.46 22.17
N ALA A 53 -25.93 0.93 21.13
CA ALA A 53 -24.53 1.37 21.23
C ALA A 53 -24.34 2.64 22.08
N GLN A 54 -25.36 3.50 22.19
CA GLN A 54 -25.32 4.71 23.03
C GLN A 54 -25.49 4.43 24.55
N HIS A 55 -25.87 3.21 24.95
CA HIS A 55 -25.96 2.79 26.35
C HIS A 55 -24.69 2.10 26.88
N VAL A 56 -23.65 1.99 26.05
CA VAL A 56 -22.35 1.48 26.48
C VAL A 56 -21.63 2.60 27.24
N GLY A 57 -21.68 2.53 28.58
CA GLY A 57 -21.06 3.53 29.46
C GLY A 57 -19.55 3.67 29.22
N PRO A 58 -18.94 4.80 29.63
CA PRO A 58 -17.51 5.09 29.42
C PRO A 58 -16.57 4.02 29.98
N ASP A 59 -17.04 3.20 30.93
CA ASP A 59 -16.27 2.15 31.58
C ASP A 59 -16.08 0.87 30.72
N TYR A 60 -16.75 0.77 29.55
CA TYR A 60 -16.59 -0.40 28.66
C TYR A 60 -15.34 -0.31 27.77
N PHE A 61 -14.84 0.89 27.48
CA PHE A 61 -13.68 1.07 26.61
C PHE A 61 -12.32 0.88 27.30
N ASP A 62 -12.27 0.95 28.64
CA ASP A 62 -11.02 0.76 29.40
C ASP A 62 -10.60 -0.71 29.54
N SER A 63 -11.49 -1.66 29.25
CA SER A 63 -11.19 -3.10 29.39
C SER A 63 -10.83 -3.82 28.08
N ALA A 64 -10.81 -3.11 26.94
CA ALA A 64 -10.46 -3.66 25.63
C ALA A 64 -9.01 -3.38 25.19
N GLN A 65 -8.20 -2.69 25.98
CA GLN A 65 -6.84 -2.27 25.59
C GLN A 65 -5.69 -3.23 25.96
N GLU A 66 -5.94 -4.35 26.62
CA GLU A 66 -4.89 -5.30 27.05
C GLU A 66 -5.06 -6.71 26.47
N GLN A 67 -5.51 -6.85 25.23
CA GLN A 67 -5.38 -8.11 24.49
C GLN A 67 -4.41 -7.93 23.33
N ASP A 68 -3.27 -8.61 23.45
CA ASP A 68 -2.24 -8.87 22.44
C ASP A 68 -2.38 -8.04 21.17
N ASN A 69 -1.63 -6.95 21.12
CA ASN A 69 -1.38 -6.16 19.91
C ASN A 69 -0.44 -6.94 18.97
N GLU A 70 -0.76 -8.22 18.72
CA GLU A 70 -0.14 -9.01 17.66
C GLU A 70 -0.59 -8.35 16.36
N SER A 71 0.31 -7.51 15.81
CA SER A 71 0.05 -6.75 14.61
C SER A 71 -0.38 -7.71 13.51
N SER A 72 -1.68 -7.79 13.23
CA SER A 72 -2.18 -8.74 12.23
C SER A 72 -1.81 -8.22 10.85
N TYR A 73 -1.06 -9.00 10.10
CA TYR A 73 -0.76 -8.74 8.69
C TYR A 73 -1.12 -9.96 7.86
N PHE A 74 -1.46 -9.73 6.60
CA PHE A 74 -1.74 -10.74 5.60
C PHE A 74 -0.53 -10.86 4.67
N VAL A 75 -0.17 -12.09 4.30
CA VAL A 75 0.91 -12.36 3.35
C VAL A 75 0.40 -13.17 2.16
N ALA A 76 0.97 -12.95 0.98
CA ALA A 76 0.64 -13.71 -0.23
C ALA A 76 1.11 -15.17 -0.13
N GLY A 77 2.18 -15.40 0.63
CA GLY A 77 2.81 -16.70 0.80
C GLY A 77 4.12 -16.82 0.02
N PRO A 78 4.87 -17.91 0.25
CA PRO A 78 6.22 -18.08 -0.28
C PRO A 78 6.25 -18.20 -1.80
N VAL A 79 7.24 -17.55 -2.42
CA VAL A 79 7.40 -17.50 -3.88
C VAL A 79 8.62 -18.29 -4.32
N GLN A 80 8.46 -19.06 -5.40
CA GLN A 80 9.54 -19.90 -5.93
C GLN A 80 10.63 -19.05 -6.60
N GLU A 81 11.88 -19.48 -6.44
CA GLU A 81 13.08 -18.79 -6.93
C GLU A 81 13.02 -18.43 -8.43
N HIS A 82 12.46 -19.32 -9.27
CA HIS A 82 12.38 -19.07 -10.71
C HIS A 82 11.43 -17.90 -11.06
N LEU A 83 10.41 -17.63 -10.24
CA LEU A 83 9.52 -16.48 -10.42
C LEU A 83 10.21 -15.18 -10.00
N ILE A 84 11.00 -15.23 -8.92
CA ILE A 84 11.84 -14.11 -8.48
C ILE A 84 12.83 -13.74 -9.58
N LEU A 85 13.56 -14.73 -10.11
CA LEU A 85 14.48 -14.53 -11.24
C LEU A 85 13.78 -13.98 -12.49
N ALA A 86 12.57 -14.44 -12.80
CA ALA A 86 11.80 -13.92 -13.91
C ALA A 86 11.40 -12.46 -13.70
N ALA A 87 11.07 -12.05 -12.47
CA ALA A 87 10.77 -10.66 -12.12
C ALA A 87 12.02 -9.77 -12.23
N GLU A 88 13.15 -10.21 -11.68
CA GLU A 88 14.45 -9.54 -11.82
C GLU A 88 14.83 -9.37 -13.29
N GLN A 89 14.66 -10.42 -14.11
CA GLN A 89 14.93 -10.36 -15.54
C GLN A 89 14.01 -9.38 -16.27
N LYS A 90 12.70 -9.35 -15.93
CA LYS A 90 11.74 -8.40 -16.52
C LYS A 90 12.08 -6.95 -16.17
N LEU A 91 12.53 -6.72 -14.95
CA LEU A 91 12.94 -5.39 -14.48
C LEU A 91 14.37 -5.05 -14.92
N GLY A 92 15.19 -6.01 -15.32
CA GLY A 92 16.60 -5.78 -15.67
C GLY A 92 17.46 -5.38 -14.47
N VAL A 93 17.05 -5.74 -13.25
CA VAL A 93 17.76 -5.45 -11.99
C VAL A 93 17.77 -6.68 -11.10
N ALA A 94 18.80 -6.81 -10.27
CA ALA A 94 18.81 -7.79 -9.19
C ALA A 94 18.17 -7.17 -7.94
N PHE A 95 17.36 -7.94 -7.23
CA PHE A 95 16.80 -7.56 -5.95
C PHE A 95 17.88 -7.65 -4.86
N PRO A 96 17.92 -6.70 -3.90
CA PRO A 96 18.77 -6.84 -2.73
C PRO A 96 18.45 -8.14 -1.97
N GLU A 97 19.46 -8.76 -1.36
CA GLU A 97 19.32 -10.07 -0.71
C GLU A 97 18.20 -10.10 0.34
N GLU A 98 18.08 -9.04 1.15
CA GLU A 98 17.04 -8.91 2.17
C GLU A 98 15.63 -8.91 1.56
N TYR A 99 15.41 -8.12 0.50
CA TYR A 99 14.12 -8.07 -0.18
C TYR A 99 13.82 -9.37 -0.94
N ARG A 100 14.85 -10.01 -1.52
CA ARG A 100 14.73 -11.35 -2.12
C ARG A 100 14.25 -12.38 -1.10
N LYS A 101 14.81 -12.38 0.11
CA LYS A 101 14.39 -13.26 1.21
C LYS A 101 12.94 -13.01 1.60
N PHE A 102 12.54 -11.75 1.70
CA PHE A 102 11.15 -11.37 1.96
C PHE A 102 10.18 -11.95 0.92
N ILE A 103 10.45 -11.76 -0.37
CA ILE A 103 9.61 -12.32 -1.45
C ILE A 103 9.58 -13.85 -1.36
N ALA A 104 10.71 -14.50 -1.12
CA ALA A 104 10.79 -15.95 -1.05
C ALA A 104 9.94 -16.54 0.10
N SER A 105 9.82 -15.85 1.24
CA SER A 105 9.09 -16.36 2.41
C SER A 105 7.64 -15.86 2.49
N HIS A 106 7.37 -14.62 2.10
CA HIS A 106 6.07 -13.95 2.30
C HIS A 106 5.39 -13.54 0.98
N GLY A 107 6.15 -13.40 -0.10
CA GLY A 107 5.66 -12.96 -1.40
C GLY A 107 5.40 -11.46 -1.43
N ALA A 108 4.29 -11.04 -0.83
CA ALA A 108 3.82 -9.67 -0.64
C ALA A 108 3.11 -9.58 0.72
N MET A 109 2.91 -8.38 1.26
CA MET A 109 2.32 -8.21 2.59
C MET A 109 1.37 -7.00 2.66
N LEU A 110 0.32 -7.11 3.49
CA LEU A 110 -0.64 -6.05 3.80
C LEU A 110 -0.87 -6.03 5.31
N GLY A 111 -0.69 -4.89 5.97
CA GLY A 111 -0.84 -4.74 7.41
C GLY A 111 -1.11 -3.30 7.81
N ASN A 112 -2.03 -3.09 8.76
CA ASN A 112 -2.44 -1.75 9.23
C ASN A 112 -2.77 -0.74 8.09
N GLY A 113 -3.34 -1.23 6.99
CA GLY A 113 -3.65 -0.39 5.81
C GLY A 113 -2.46 -0.09 4.87
N TYR A 114 -1.25 -0.53 5.22
CA TYR A 114 -0.05 -0.39 4.37
C TYR A 114 0.27 -1.68 3.65
N GLU A 115 0.83 -1.54 2.45
CA GLU A 115 1.22 -2.65 1.58
C GLU A 115 2.73 -2.68 1.40
N LEU A 116 3.30 -3.89 1.42
CA LEU A 116 4.60 -4.17 0.83
C LEU A 116 4.37 -4.97 -0.45
N PHE A 117 4.62 -4.31 -1.59
CA PHE A 117 4.50 -4.89 -2.92
C PHE A 117 5.48 -6.05 -3.07
N GLY A 118 5.12 -7.01 -3.91
CA GLY A 118 5.91 -8.23 -4.02
C GLY A 118 5.44 -9.22 -5.08
N LEU A 119 5.89 -10.46 -4.88
CA LEU A 119 5.53 -11.72 -5.54
C LEU A 119 4.20 -12.31 -5.05
N THR A 120 3.32 -12.81 -5.91
CA THR A 120 2.33 -13.83 -5.50
C THR A 120 2.79 -15.23 -5.96
N PRO A 121 2.49 -16.31 -5.22
CA PRO A 121 2.83 -17.67 -5.65
C PRO A 121 2.13 -18.07 -6.96
N ASP A 122 0.90 -17.59 -7.13
CA ASP A 122 0.14 -17.73 -8.36
C ASP A 122 0.40 -16.52 -9.26
N ALA A 123 1.15 -16.76 -10.35
CA ALA A 123 1.48 -15.72 -11.33
C ALA A 123 0.25 -15.14 -12.04
N ASP A 124 -0.87 -15.86 -12.00
CA ASP A 124 -2.17 -15.47 -12.56
C ASP A 124 -3.14 -14.97 -11.47
N ASP A 125 -2.66 -14.52 -10.30
CA ASP A 125 -3.55 -13.99 -9.26
C ASP A 125 -4.37 -12.80 -9.80
N LYS A 126 -5.64 -13.08 -10.12
CA LYS A 126 -6.60 -12.10 -10.65
C LYS A 126 -7.35 -11.37 -9.54
N THR A 127 -7.15 -11.76 -8.29
CA THR A 127 -7.85 -11.13 -7.16
C THR A 127 -7.43 -9.66 -7.03
N GLY A 128 -6.19 -9.34 -7.41
CA GLY A 128 -5.63 -8.01 -7.27
C GLY A 128 -5.46 -7.60 -5.80
N PHE A 129 -5.52 -8.55 -4.87
CA PHE A 129 -5.42 -8.29 -3.44
C PHE A 129 -4.02 -7.82 -3.04
N PHE A 130 -2.98 -8.42 -3.62
CA PHE A 130 -1.59 -7.96 -3.47
C PHE A 130 -1.14 -7.22 -4.74
N ARG A 131 -0.33 -6.18 -4.55
CA ARG A 131 0.20 -5.39 -5.68
C ARG A 131 1.49 -5.99 -6.20
N ASP A 132 1.50 -6.25 -7.52
CA ASP A 132 2.62 -6.88 -8.23
C ASP A 132 3.81 -5.92 -8.38
N ILE A 133 4.95 -6.32 -7.83
CA ILE A 133 6.17 -5.51 -7.80
C ILE A 133 6.64 -5.07 -9.20
N VAL A 134 6.48 -5.91 -10.22
CA VAL A 134 6.94 -5.60 -11.58
C VAL A 134 6.06 -4.51 -12.19
N ARG A 135 4.74 -4.64 -12.08
CA ARG A 135 3.77 -3.66 -12.56
C ARG A 135 3.96 -2.32 -11.86
N GLU A 136 4.03 -2.30 -10.53
CA GLU A 136 4.18 -1.06 -9.77
C GLU A 136 5.50 -0.36 -10.08
N THR A 137 6.60 -1.12 -10.20
CA THR A 137 7.91 -0.56 -10.57
C THR A 137 7.90 0.08 -11.96
N MET A 138 7.28 -0.58 -12.94
CA MET A 138 7.19 -0.06 -14.32
C MET A 138 6.27 1.15 -14.47
N GLN A 139 5.28 1.30 -13.56
CA GLN A 139 4.35 2.43 -13.57
C GLN A 139 4.81 3.60 -12.70
N SER A 140 5.80 3.41 -11.82
CA SER A 140 6.27 4.46 -10.93
C SER A 140 6.83 5.67 -11.70
N PRO A 141 6.42 6.90 -11.36
CA PRO A 141 6.96 8.13 -11.95
C PRO A 141 8.48 8.24 -11.83
N ALA A 142 9.07 7.69 -10.75
CA ALA A 142 10.51 7.70 -10.54
C ALA A 142 11.30 6.97 -11.65
N ASN A 143 10.62 6.08 -12.39
CA ASN A 143 11.21 5.32 -13.50
C ASN A 143 10.76 5.82 -14.88
N ALA A 144 9.88 6.81 -14.98
CA ALA A 144 9.28 7.26 -16.25
C ALA A 144 10.31 7.76 -17.29
N SER A 145 11.51 8.16 -16.85
CA SER A 145 12.59 8.65 -17.72
C SER A 145 13.68 7.61 -18.02
N ALA A 146 13.60 6.40 -17.46
CA ALA A 146 14.65 5.40 -17.61
C ALA A 146 14.49 4.61 -18.92
N SER A 147 15.45 4.75 -19.85
CA SER A 147 15.37 4.13 -21.18
C SER A 147 15.84 2.66 -21.24
N SER A 148 16.38 2.10 -20.15
CA SER A 148 17.05 0.79 -20.19
C SER A 148 16.84 -0.10 -18.96
N SER A 149 16.83 0.46 -17.74
CA SER A 149 16.47 -0.26 -16.52
C SER A 149 15.97 0.72 -15.45
N PRO A 150 14.89 0.39 -14.71
CA PRO A 150 14.46 1.18 -13.56
C PRO A 150 15.61 1.26 -12.56
N ARG A 151 15.94 2.48 -12.15
CA ARG A 151 16.89 2.70 -11.04
C ARG A 151 16.26 2.32 -9.71
N TYR A 152 14.95 2.47 -9.61
CA TYR A 152 14.19 2.33 -8.40
C TYR A 152 13.21 1.17 -8.53
N ILE A 153 13.07 0.35 -7.49
CA ILE A 153 12.04 -0.69 -7.41
C ILE A 153 10.97 -0.18 -6.45
N ALA A 154 9.72 -0.02 -6.91
CA ALA A 154 8.66 0.50 -6.06
C ALA A 154 8.14 -0.58 -5.12
N ILE A 155 8.28 -0.42 -3.80
CA ILE A 155 7.93 -1.46 -2.82
C ILE A 155 6.70 -1.13 -1.97
N SER A 156 6.25 0.12 -1.96
CA SER A 156 5.04 0.54 -1.26
C SER A 156 4.60 1.92 -1.75
N ALA A 157 3.39 2.34 -1.40
CA ALA A 157 2.88 3.69 -1.61
C ALA A 157 1.94 4.08 -0.46
N ASP A 158 1.92 5.36 -0.11
CA ASP A 158 1.06 5.91 0.95
C ASP A 158 -0.39 6.22 0.51
N GLY A 159 -0.70 6.01 -0.78
CA GLY A 159 -1.99 6.37 -1.37
C GLY A 159 -2.24 7.88 -1.53
N MET A 160 -1.32 8.73 -1.06
CA MET A 160 -1.37 10.19 -1.12
C MET A 160 -0.37 10.79 -2.12
N GLY A 161 0.34 9.95 -2.86
CA GLY A 161 1.26 10.33 -3.93
C GLY A 161 2.73 10.20 -3.58
N THR A 162 3.06 9.60 -2.44
CA THR A 162 4.44 9.21 -2.10
C THR A 162 4.64 7.73 -2.38
N ASP A 163 5.59 7.42 -3.25
CA ASP A 163 6.09 6.08 -3.47
C ASP A 163 7.30 5.80 -2.56
N PHE A 164 7.40 4.58 -2.04
CA PHE A 164 8.56 4.09 -1.34
C PHE A 164 9.32 3.11 -2.24
N LEU A 165 10.61 3.35 -2.42
CA LEU A 165 11.39 2.75 -3.48
C LEU A 165 12.69 2.16 -2.92
N ILE A 166 13.12 1.01 -3.41
CA ILE A 166 14.49 0.53 -3.23
C ILE A 166 15.41 1.20 -4.27
N ASP A 167 16.49 1.83 -3.84
CA ASP A 167 17.55 2.32 -4.72
C ASP A 167 18.51 1.19 -5.09
N THR A 168 18.43 0.72 -6.34
CA THR A 168 19.27 -0.39 -6.84
C THR A 168 20.72 0.00 -7.12
N GLN A 169 21.04 1.30 -7.11
CA GLN A 169 22.41 1.79 -7.28
C GLN A 169 23.14 1.95 -5.95
N ALA A 170 22.43 1.88 -4.82
CA ALA A 170 23.06 1.81 -3.52
C ALA A 170 23.77 0.46 -3.39
N SER A 171 25.11 0.53 -3.33
CA SER A 171 26.01 -0.63 -3.31
C SER A 171 25.61 -1.69 -2.27
N LEU A 172 25.16 -2.87 -2.72
CA LEU A 172 24.87 -4.14 -2.00
C LEU A 172 23.94 -4.08 -0.78
N GLU A 173 23.92 -2.97 -0.05
CA GLU A 173 23.08 -2.70 1.10
C GLU A 173 21.75 -2.12 0.62
N LEU A 174 20.67 -2.67 1.16
CA LEU A 174 19.33 -2.20 0.86
C LEU A 174 19.19 -0.75 1.33
N ARG A 175 18.73 0.12 0.43
CA ARG A 175 18.37 1.50 0.77
C ARG A 175 16.98 1.78 0.26
N ILE A 176 16.11 2.21 1.17
CA ILE A 176 14.75 2.63 0.82
C ILE A 176 14.68 4.15 0.84
N VAL A 177 14.12 4.70 -0.23
CA VAL A 177 13.91 6.14 -0.43
C VAL A 177 12.42 6.43 -0.57
N ALA A 178 12.01 7.64 -0.22
CA ALA A 178 10.68 8.17 -0.50
C ALA A 178 10.74 9.12 -1.70
N ASN A 179 9.74 9.06 -2.58
CA ASN A 179 9.61 9.93 -3.74
C ASN A 179 8.16 10.38 -3.91
N GLY A 180 7.91 11.69 -3.92
CA GLY A 180 6.56 12.26 -3.99
C GLY A 180 6.57 13.80 -4.02
N PRO A 181 5.40 14.44 -3.89
CA PRO A 181 5.31 15.90 -3.83
C PRO A 181 6.17 16.51 -2.72
N GLY A 182 7.22 17.25 -3.10
CA GLY A 182 8.14 17.89 -2.15
C GLY A 182 9.21 16.97 -1.56
N VAL A 183 9.28 15.70 -2.01
CA VAL A 183 10.29 14.72 -1.56
C VAL A 183 10.93 14.08 -2.79
N ASP A 184 12.22 14.34 -3.01
CA ASP A 184 12.97 13.79 -4.15
C ASP A 184 13.94 12.70 -3.68
N CYS A 185 13.49 11.44 -3.76
CA CYS A 185 14.28 10.24 -3.48
C CYS A 185 15.10 10.32 -2.16
N VAL A 186 14.48 10.79 -1.08
CA VAL A 186 15.15 10.96 0.22
C VAL A 186 15.25 9.61 0.92
N ALA A 187 16.44 9.24 1.40
CA ALA A 187 16.64 7.99 2.14
C ALA A 187 15.89 7.97 3.48
N ILE A 188 15.12 6.90 3.73
CA ILE A 188 14.24 6.78 4.90
C ILE A 188 14.47 5.52 5.74
N ALA A 189 15.14 4.50 5.19
CA ALA A 189 15.53 3.28 5.89
C ALA A 189 16.69 2.57 5.17
N ASN A 190 17.48 1.79 5.91
CA ASN A 190 18.56 0.96 5.35
C ASN A 190 18.30 -0.56 5.49
N THR A 191 17.14 -0.92 6.03
CA THR A 191 16.67 -2.32 6.10
C THR A 191 15.17 -2.36 5.80
N LEU A 192 14.68 -3.50 5.35
CA LEU A 192 13.25 -3.70 5.09
C LEU A 192 12.46 -3.78 6.40
N ASP A 193 13.04 -4.33 7.47
CA ASP A 193 12.42 -4.41 8.79
C ASP A 193 12.25 -3.03 9.44
N GLU A 194 13.30 -2.19 9.43
CA GLU A 194 13.19 -0.79 9.87
C GLU A 194 12.08 -0.07 9.10
N PHE A 195 12.02 -0.30 7.78
CA PHE A 195 11.00 0.29 6.94
C PHE A 195 9.59 -0.15 7.36
N TRP A 196 9.36 -1.45 7.46
CA TRP A 196 8.06 -1.99 7.82
C TRP A 196 7.60 -1.53 9.21
N GLN A 197 8.47 -1.57 10.22
CA GLN A 197 8.15 -1.13 11.57
C GLN A 197 7.74 0.34 11.62
N ASN A 198 8.45 1.21 10.90
CA ASN A 198 8.12 2.62 10.86
C ASN A 198 6.78 2.90 10.16
N MET A 199 6.40 2.08 9.16
CA MET A 199 5.08 2.14 8.51
C MET A 199 3.99 1.71 9.47
N MET A 200 4.17 0.58 10.14
CA MET A 200 3.19 0.05 11.08
C MET A 200 2.93 0.98 12.27
N LEU A 201 3.94 1.75 12.70
CA LEU A 201 3.83 2.74 13.77
C LEU A 201 3.37 4.13 13.30
N ASP A 202 3.05 4.31 12.01
CA ASP A 202 2.71 5.59 11.38
C ASP A 202 3.70 6.73 11.71
N THR A 203 4.97 6.38 11.89
CA THR A 203 6.01 7.37 12.21
C THR A 203 6.53 8.10 10.97
N TYR A 204 6.12 7.66 9.77
CA TYR A 204 6.62 8.17 8.50
C TYR A 204 6.15 9.57 8.18
N ALA A 205 4.88 9.91 8.41
CA ALA A 205 4.38 11.26 8.18
C ALA A 205 5.21 12.29 8.97
N SER A 206 5.56 11.96 10.22
CA SER A 206 6.40 12.81 11.07
C SER A 206 7.84 12.91 10.57
N ARG A 207 8.44 11.80 10.12
CA ARG A 207 9.82 11.78 9.60
C ARG A 207 9.95 12.51 8.26
N LEU A 208 9.03 12.30 7.32
CA LEU A 208 9.04 12.97 6.02
C LEU A 208 8.92 14.48 6.18
N ASN A 209 8.02 14.94 7.06
CA ASN A 209 7.91 16.36 7.40
C ASN A 209 9.23 16.89 7.97
N ALA A 210 9.84 16.19 8.93
CA ALA A 210 11.11 16.62 9.52
C ALA A 210 12.25 16.71 8.49
N LEU A 211 12.27 15.84 7.48
CA LEU A 211 13.28 15.85 6.41
C LEU A 211 13.02 16.95 5.39
N ALA A 212 11.76 17.19 5.00
CA ALA A 212 11.38 18.21 4.01
C ALA A 212 11.66 19.65 4.49
N PHE A 213 11.64 19.91 5.80
CA PHE A 213 11.84 21.25 6.36
C PHE A 213 13.27 21.55 6.84
N ASN A 214 14.17 20.56 6.85
CA ASN A 214 15.55 20.72 7.35
C ASN A 214 16.63 20.56 6.25
N GLY A 215 16.24 20.36 4.99
CA GLY A 215 17.13 20.17 3.83
C GLY A 215 17.33 21.41 2.96
#